data_AF-A0A945A8C9-F1
#
_entry.id   AF-A0A945A8C9-F1
#
_cell.length_a   1.000
_cell.length_b   1.000
_cell.length_c   1.000
_cell.angle_alpha   90.00
_cell.angle_beta   90.00
_cell.angle_gamma   90.00
#
_symmetry.space_group_name_H-M   'P 1'
#
loop_
_entity.id
_entity.type
_entity.pdbx_description
1 polymer ?
#
loop_
_entity_poly.entity_id
_entity_poly.type
_entity_poly.pdbx_seq_one_letter_code
_entity_poly.pdbx_strand_id
1 'polypeptide(L)'
;NRIRKRFKIMMEKGALDECKNILKSDLWNADHPSCKAIGAKELISHIQNGDDLNASVEKAIIQTRQYAKRQRTWFRSKMSNWHKIDVKNIYNYIH
;
A
#
# COMPACT_ATOMS: atom_id res chain seq x y z
N ASN A 1 -13.26 -2.65 -7.82
CA ASN A 1 -12.45 -2.34 -6.61
C ASN A 1 -11.09 -1.76 -7.01
N ARG A 2 -10.87 -0.44 -6.87
CA ARG A 2 -9.68 0.31 -7.37
C ARG A 2 -8.35 -0.19 -6.81
N ILE A 3 -8.32 -0.68 -5.58
CA ILE A 3 -7.11 -1.21 -4.92
C ILE A 3 -6.59 -2.46 -5.64
N ARG A 4 -7.49 -3.40 -5.98
CA ARG A 4 -7.10 -4.62 -6.72
C ARG A 4 -6.54 -4.28 -8.10
N LYS A 5 -7.17 -3.34 -8.82
CA LYS A 5 -6.68 -2.88 -10.13
C LYS A 5 -5.28 -2.27 -10.01
N ARG A 6 -5.03 -1.43 -8.99
CA ARG A 6 -3.70 -0.87 -8.73
C ARG A 6 -2.67 -1.96 -8.43
N PHE A 7 -3.01 -2.92 -7.58
CA PHE A 7 -2.09 -4.01 -7.24
C PHE A 7 -1.76 -4.87 -8.47
N LYS A 8 -2.75 -5.20 -9.31
CA LYS A 8 -2.51 -5.88 -10.59
C LYS A 8 -1.52 -5.12 -11.47
N ILE A 9 -1.70 -3.80 -11.60
CA ILE A 9 -0.75 -2.94 -12.34
C ILE A 9 0.65 -2.97 -11.71
N MET A 10 0.77 -2.98 -10.37
CA MET A 10 2.08 -3.11 -9.71
C MET A 10 2.76 -4.44 -10.06
N MET A 11 2.00 -5.54 -10.09
CA MET A 11 2.52 -6.86 -10.49
C MET A 11 2.98 -6.86 -11.95
N GLU A 12 2.16 -6.31 -12.86
CA GLU A 12 2.50 -6.16 -14.28
C GLU A 12 3.74 -5.28 -14.51
N LYS A 13 3.99 -4.33 -13.61
CA LYS A 13 5.17 -3.46 -13.63
C LYS A 13 6.41 -4.08 -12.97
N GLY A 14 6.35 -5.32 -12.52
CA GLY A 14 7.52 -6.03 -11.98
C GLY A 14 7.72 -5.93 -10.47
N ALA A 15 6.67 -5.62 -9.68
CA ALA A 15 6.79 -5.56 -8.21
C ALA A 15 7.33 -6.86 -7.58
N LEU A 16 7.01 -8.03 -8.17
CA LEU A 16 7.56 -9.30 -7.70
C LEU A 16 9.07 -9.41 -7.96
N ASP A 17 9.52 -8.89 -9.10
CA ASP A 17 10.94 -8.91 -9.47
C ASP A 17 11.75 -7.88 -8.66
N GLU A 18 11.17 -6.71 -8.37
CA GLU A 18 11.73 -5.77 -7.38
C GLU A 18 11.95 -6.46 -6.02
N CYS A 19 10.96 -7.22 -5.52
CA CYS A 19 11.09 -7.95 -4.26
C CYS A 19 12.20 -9.01 -4.32
N LYS A 20 12.31 -9.77 -5.42
CA LYS A 20 13.41 -10.72 -5.62
C LYS A 20 14.77 -10.02 -5.62
N ASN A 21 14.88 -8.85 -6.25
CA ASN A 21 16.13 -8.09 -6.33
C ASN A 21 16.55 -7.53 -4.96
N ILE A 22 15.60 -7.04 -4.17
CA ILE A 22 15.83 -6.60 -2.79
C ILE A 22 16.39 -7.75 -1.94
N LEU A 23 15.80 -8.94 -2.05
CA LEU A 23 16.29 -10.14 -1.36
C LEU A 23 17.68 -10.56 -1.83
N LYS A 24 17.94 -10.58 -3.14
CA LYS A 24 19.27 -10.90 -3.70
C LYS A 24 20.36 -9.93 -3.27
N SER A 25 19.99 -8.67 -3.02
CA SER A 25 20.93 -7.61 -2.63
C SER A 25 21.11 -7.51 -1.11
N ASP A 26 20.51 -8.42 -0.34
CA ASP A 26 20.50 -8.42 1.14
C ASP A 26 20.01 -7.09 1.75
N LEU A 27 19.13 -6.39 1.03
CA LEU A 27 18.54 -5.11 1.46
C LEU A 27 17.25 -5.31 2.25
N TRP A 28 16.83 -6.56 2.46
CA TRP A 28 15.63 -6.88 3.21
C TRP A 28 15.94 -7.14 4.67
N ASN A 29 15.52 -6.23 5.54
CA ASN A 29 15.52 -6.43 6.99
C ASN A 29 14.13 -6.14 7.55
N ALA A 30 13.47 -7.17 8.10
CA ALA A 30 12.10 -7.06 8.62
C ALA A 30 11.94 -6.02 9.75
N ASP A 31 13.03 -5.65 10.42
CA ASP A 31 13.03 -4.62 11.47
C ASP A 31 12.98 -3.20 10.89
N HIS A 32 13.46 -3.00 9.66
CA HIS A 32 13.48 -1.71 9.00
C HIS A 32 12.06 -1.20 8.69
N PRO A 33 11.75 0.09 8.94
CA PRO A 33 10.43 0.65 8.64
C PRO A 33 10.00 0.52 7.18
N SER A 34 10.95 0.61 6.24
CA SER A 34 10.71 0.45 4.81
C SER A 34 10.22 -0.96 4.45
N CYS A 35 10.74 -1.99 5.11
CA CYS A 35 10.35 -3.39 4.91
C CYS A 35 8.98 -3.74 5.50
N LYS A 36 8.37 -2.83 6.27
CA LYS A 36 7.01 -3.00 6.81
C LYS A 36 5.93 -2.48 5.86
N ALA A 37 6.30 -2.03 4.65
CA ALA A 37 5.35 -1.59 3.64
C ALA A 37 4.38 -2.73 3.24
N ILE A 38 3.08 -2.42 3.28
CA ILE A 38 2.02 -3.33 2.86
C ILE A 38 2.18 -3.64 1.37
N GLY A 39 2.22 -4.92 1.01
CA GLY A 39 2.49 -5.43 -0.33
C GLY A 39 3.88 -6.07 -0.44
N ALA A 40 4.93 -5.36 -0.03
CA ALA A 40 6.29 -5.87 -0.10
C ALA A 40 6.49 -7.06 0.86
N LYS A 41 5.99 -6.94 2.10
CA LYS A 41 6.06 -8.02 3.09
C LYS A 41 5.38 -9.30 2.60
N GLU A 42 4.19 -9.19 2.02
CA GLU A 42 3.43 -10.34 1.53
C GLU A 42 4.11 -11.00 0.32
N LEU A 43 4.63 -10.21 -0.62
CA LEU A 43 5.37 -10.75 -1.78
C LEU A 43 6.70 -11.40 -1.36
N ILE A 44 7.39 -10.86 -0.37
CA ILE A 44 8.62 -11.48 0.15
C ILE A 44 8.34 -12.76 0.93
N SER A 45 7.24 -12.83 1.68
CA SER A 45 6.81 -14.09 2.31
C SER A 45 6.59 -15.19 1.28
N HIS A 46 5.95 -14.88 0.14
CA HIS A 46 5.82 -15.82 -0.98
C HIS A 46 7.20 -16.30 -1.48
N ILE A 47 8.16 -15.39 -1.66
CA ILE A 47 9.48 -15.73 -2.18
C ILE A 47 10.31 -16.57 -1.20
N GLN A 48 10.31 -16.23 0.09
CA GLN A 48 11.14 -16.89 1.10
C GLN A 48 10.52 -18.16 1.69
N ASN A 49 9.21 -18.14 1.92
CA ASN A 49 8.50 -19.22 2.63
C ASN A 49 7.71 -20.13 1.68
N GLY A 50 7.62 -19.80 0.40
CA GLY A 50 6.87 -20.58 -0.59
C GLY A 50 5.34 -20.49 -0.42
N ASP A 51 4.83 -19.44 0.25
CA ASP A 51 3.38 -19.20 0.34
C ASP A 51 2.75 -19.12 -1.05
N ASP A 52 1.47 -19.48 -1.24
CA ASP A 52 0.82 -19.28 -2.53
C ASP A 52 0.81 -17.79 -2.95
N LEU A 53 1.18 -17.51 -4.20
CA LEU A 53 1.28 -16.14 -4.71
C LEU A 53 -0.10 -15.46 -4.71
N ASN A 54 -1.14 -16.17 -5.15
CA ASN A 54 -2.48 -15.59 -5.24
C ASN A 54 -3.01 -15.26 -3.84
N ALA A 55 -2.82 -16.15 -2.87
CA ALA A 55 -3.13 -15.91 -1.47
C ALA A 55 -2.37 -14.72 -0.91
N SER A 56 -1.07 -14.58 -1.23
CA SER A 56 -0.23 -13.45 -0.79
C SER A 56 -0.71 -12.12 -1.38
N VAL A 57 -1.07 -12.10 -2.67
CA VAL A 57 -1.67 -10.95 -3.34
C VAL A 57 -3.00 -10.57 -2.69
N GLU A 58 -3.86 -11.54 -2.40
CA GLU A 58 -5.15 -11.30 -1.75
C GLU A 58 -4.97 -10.74 -0.33
N LYS A 59 -4.03 -11.29 0.45
CA LYS A 59 -3.64 -10.73 1.77
C LYS A 59 -3.21 -9.27 1.64
N ALA A 60 -2.32 -8.94 0.70
CA ALA A 60 -1.84 -7.57 0.49
C ALA A 60 -2.99 -6.60 0.13
N ILE A 61 -3.92 -7.04 -0.71
CA ILE A 61 -5.11 -6.27 -1.08
C ILE A 61 -6.02 -6.01 0.13
N ILE A 62 -6.26 -7.03 0.96
CA ILE A 62 -7.07 -6.91 2.18
C ILE A 62 -6.42 -5.92 3.15
N GLN A 63 -5.12 -6.08 3.43
CA GLN A 63 -4.36 -5.19 4.31
C GLN A 63 -4.38 -3.74 3.82
N THR A 64 -4.25 -3.54 2.51
CA THR A 64 -4.35 -2.21 1.88
C THR A 64 -5.73 -1.58 2.09
N ARG A 65 -6.82 -2.37 2.01
CA ARG A 65 -8.18 -1.88 2.27
C ARG A 65 -8.37 -1.49 3.73
N GLN A 66 -7.89 -2.32 4.65
CA GLN A 66 -7.96 -2.04 6.08
C GLN A 66 -7.16 -0.78 6.42
N TYR A 67 -5.97 -0.62 5.86
CA TYR A 67 -5.17 0.59 6.02
C TYR A 67 -5.91 1.83 5.50
N ALA A 68 -6.49 1.77 4.30
CA ALA A 68 -7.31 2.86 3.77
C ALA A 68 -8.55 3.17 4.64
N LYS A 69 -9.14 2.17 5.30
CA LYS A 69 -10.21 2.37 6.28
C LYS A 69 -9.69 3.08 7.53
N ARG A 70 -8.57 2.62 8.09
CA ARG A 70 -7.91 3.26 9.26
C ARG A 70 -7.55 4.71 8.98
N GLN A 71 -6.96 4.99 7.82
CA GLN A 71 -6.67 6.35 7.37
C GLN A 71 -7.93 7.23 7.34
N ARG A 72 -9.02 6.75 6.74
CA ARG A 72 -10.31 7.48 6.73
C ARG A 72 -10.87 7.73 8.13
N THR A 73 -10.80 6.74 9.02
CA THR A 73 -11.24 6.89 10.42
C THR A 73 -10.40 7.93 11.16
N TRP A 74 -9.08 7.86 11.01
CA TRP A 74 -8.15 8.80 11.64
C TRP A 74 -8.40 10.23 11.15
N PHE A 75 -8.53 10.44 9.83
CA PHE A 75 -8.87 11.75 9.26
C PHE A 75 -10.21 12.27 9.79
N ARG A 76 -11.26 11.44 9.85
CA ARG A 76 -12.56 11.86 10.39
C ARG A 76 -12.46 12.35 11.84
N SER A 77 -11.63 11.71 12.66
CA SER A 77 -11.47 12.07 14.08
C SER A 77 -10.53 13.26 14.30
N LYS A 78 -9.41 13.34 13.56
CA LYS A 78 -8.37 14.34 13.79
C LYS A 78 -8.52 15.61 12.95
N MET A 79 -9.34 15.55 11.90
CA MET A 79 -9.57 16.65 10.96
C MET A 79 -11.06 17.04 10.90
N SER A 80 -11.82 16.77 11.97
CA SER A 80 -13.26 17.10 12.03
C SER A 80 -13.51 18.58 11.76
N ASN A 81 -12.57 19.44 12.14
CA ASN A 81 -12.66 20.90 12.04
C ASN A 81 -11.97 21.46 10.79
N TRP A 82 -11.44 20.60 9.91
CA TRP A 82 -10.77 21.06 8.70
C TRP A 82 -11.79 21.52 7.67
N HIS A 83 -11.56 22.71 7.12
CA HIS A 83 -12.35 23.20 6.01
C HIS A 83 -11.99 22.42 4.75
N LYS A 84 -12.96 21.70 4.18
CA LYS A 84 -12.73 20.94 2.94
C LYS A 84 -12.70 21.91 1.78
N ILE A 85 -11.53 22.03 1.15
CA ILE A 85 -11.38 22.81 -0.08
C ILE A 85 -11.81 21.92 -1.24
N ASP A 86 -12.83 22.34 -1.99
CA ASP A 86 -13.13 21.75 -3.28
C ASP A 86 -12.14 22.30 -4.31
N VAL A 87 -11.27 21.44 -4.82
CA VAL A 87 -10.23 21.79 -5.79
C VAL A 87 -10.82 22.38 -7.07
N LYS A 88 -12.08 22.05 -7.41
CA LYS A 88 -12.75 22.65 -8.57
C LYS A 88 -13.14 24.12 -8.37
N ASN A 89 -13.27 24.54 -7.12
CA ASN A 89 -13.70 25.87 -6.72
C ASN A 89 -12.61 26.59 -5.92
N ILE A 90 -11.33 26.22 -6.13
CA ILE A 90 -10.22 26.70 -5.31
C ILE A 90 -10.10 28.24 -5.33
N TYR A 91 -10.50 28.87 -6.43
CA TYR A 91 -10.55 30.32 -6.59
C TYR A 91 -11.48 31.03 -5.58
N ASN A 92 -12.49 30.35 -5.05
CA ASN A 92 -13.43 30.92 -4.07
C ASN A 92 -12.83 31.03 -2.64
N TYR A 93 -11.60 30.56 -2.42
CA TYR A 93 -10.95 30.48 -1.11
C TYR A 93 -9.65 31.31 -1.01
N ILE A 94 -9.31 32.12 -2.02
CA ILE A 94 -8.07 32.92 -2.08
C ILE A 94 -8.36 34.43 -1.94
N HIS A 95 -9.28 34.81 -1.04
CA HIS A 95 -9.55 36.21 -0.70
C HIS A 95 -9.23 36.51 0.75
#